data_AF-A0A3G1GIJ8-F1
#
_entry.id   AF-A0A3G1GIJ8-F1
#
_cell.length_a   1.000
_cell.length_b   1.000
_cell.length_c   1.000
_cell.angle_alpha   90.00
_cell.angle_beta   90.00
_cell.angle_gamma   90.00
#
_symmetry.space_group_name_H-M   'P 1'
#
loop_
_entity.id
_entity.type
_entity.pdbx_description
1 polymer ?
#
loop_
_entity_poly.entity_id
_entity_poly.type
_entity_poly.pdbx_seq_one_letter_code
_entity_poly.pdbx_strand_id
1 'polypeptide(L)'
;VSVPVLIGIIVDRAVATGSVEAILRWIAVLAALFVVLTVVYRFGARLLMFAIARESHLLRVESSAKILDPLGIETDYKVGELLSISSDDADEVSYLLDYVPRIVGAVVGTVVCGAVLLSIHLPLGLMVLIGVPVVVFGLQLTAPMIARRVEDQQAEIGRATALATDLISGQRPLQG
;
A
#
# COMPACT_ATOMS: atom_id res chain seq x y z
N VAL A 1 7.66 15.08 4.99
CA VAL A 1 8.60 16.20 4.70
C VAL A 1 8.68 17.19 5.86
N SER A 2 7.54 17.68 6.37
CA SER A 2 7.51 18.76 7.38
C SER A 2 8.20 18.42 8.70
N VAL A 3 8.14 17.16 9.16
CA VAL A 3 8.79 16.74 10.43
C VAL A 3 10.32 16.83 10.36
N PRO A 4 11.03 16.21 9.39
CA PRO A 4 12.49 16.40 9.25
C PRO A 4 12.92 17.86 9.10
N VAL A 5 12.17 18.66 8.33
CA VAL A 5 12.44 20.10 8.15
C VAL A 5 12.34 20.82 9.49
N LEU A 6 11.27 20.54 10.25
CA LEU A 6 11.09 21.13 11.57
C LEU A 6 12.20 20.69 12.52
N ILE A 7 12.60 19.42 12.52
CA ILE A 7 13.74 18.93 13.32
C ILE A 7 15.02 19.72 12.99
N GLY A 8 15.33 19.93 11.71
CA GLY A 8 16.47 20.77 11.30
C GLY A 8 16.41 22.17 11.88
N ILE A 9 15.24 22.82 11.80
CA ILE A 9 15.02 24.16 12.38
C ILE A 9 15.19 24.15 13.91
N ILE A 10 14.71 23.12 14.60
CA ILE A 10 14.84 22.99 16.06
C ILE A 10 16.32 22.85 16.44
N VAL A 11 17.10 22.06 15.70
CA VAL A 11 18.54 21.92 15.92
C VAL A 11 19.24 23.28 15.73
N ASP A 12 18.97 23.95 14.62
CA ASP A 12 19.62 25.22 14.28
C ASP A 12 19.23 26.37 15.23
N ARG A 13 17.98 26.41 15.69
CA ARG A 13 17.45 27.56 16.46
C ARG A 13 17.32 27.35 17.96
N ALA A 14 17.14 26.12 18.43
CA ALA A 14 16.97 25.83 19.85
C ALA A 14 18.24 25.26 20.47
N VAL A 15 18.86 24.27 19.81
CA VAL A 15 20.03 23.57 20.36
C VAL A 15 21.29 24.43 20.24
N ALA A 16 21.49 25.10 19.09
CA ALA A 16 22.65 25.97 18.89
C ALA A 16 22.63 27.24 19.78
N THR A 17 21.44 27.72 20.19
CA THR A 17 21.31 28.93 21.03
C THR A 17 21.32 28.63 22.53
N GLY A 18 21.11 27.37 22.94
CA GLY A 18 21.17 26.92 24.35
C GLY A 18 20.07 27.49 25.26
N SER A 19 19.07 28.18 24.72
CA SER A 19 18.04 28.85 25.53
C SER A 19 16.84 27.91 25.83
N VAL A 20 16.52 27.74 27.11
CA VAL A 20 15.42 26.88 27.58
C VAL A 20 14.08 27.33 27.00
N GLU A 21 13.86 28.63 26.88
CA GLU A 21 12.63 29.18 26.30
C GLU A 21 12.46 28.82 24.81
N ALA A 22 13.54 28.89 24.01
CA ALA A 22 13.47 28.50 22.60
C ALA A 22 13.18 27.00 22.47
N ILE A 23 13.79 26.17 23.32
CA ILE A 23 13.55 24.72 23.34
C ILE A 23 12.07 24.43 23.63
N LEU A 24 11.50 25.03 24.67
CA LEU A 24 10.09 24.83 25.03
C LEU A 24 9.14 25.27 23.91
N ARG A 25 9.39 26.43 23.29
CA ARG A 25 8.58 26.92 22.15
C ARG A 25 8.60 25.95 20.98
N TRP A 26 9.78 25.44 20.62
CA TRP A 26 9.93 24.51 19.50
C TRP A 26 9.37 23.12 19.77
N ILE A 27 9.43 22.64 21.02
CA ILE A 27 8.72 21.43 21.45
C ILE A 27 7.21 21.61 21.29
N ALA A 28 6.66 22.77 21.69
CA ALA A 28 5.24 23.06 21.53
C ALA A 28 4.82 23.10 20.05
N VAL A 29 5.64 23.70 19.18
CA VAL A 29 5.41 23.71 17.72
C VAL A 29 5.44 22.29 17.15
N LEU A 30 6.40 21.45 17.57
CA LEU A 30 6.48 20.06 17.15
C LEU A 30 5.26 19.25 17.61
N ALA A 31 4.83 19.42 18.86
CA ALA A 31 3.64 18.79 19.39
C ALA A 31 2.38 19.21 18.60
N ALA A 32 2.24 20.50 18.32
CA ALA A 32 1.14 21.02 17.48
C ALA A 32 1.15 20.41 16.07
N LEU A 33 2.34 20.28 15.46
CA LEU A 33 2.48 19.61 14.16
C LEU A 33 2.00 18.17 14.21
N PHE A 34 2.36 17.39 15.23
CA PHE A 34 1.90 16.01 15.40
C PHE A 34 0.39 15.90 15.63
N VAL A 35 -0.20 16.84 16.38
CA VAL A 35 -1.65 16.93 16.55
C VAL A 35 -2.32 17.14 15.20
N VAL A 36 -1.85 18.10 14.40
CA VAL A 36 -2.39 18.36 13.06
C VAL A 36 -2.26 17.13 12.16
N LEU A 37 -1.07 16.50 12.11
CA LEU A 37 -0.84 15.29 11.31
C LEU A 37 -1.80 14.16 11.70
N THR A 38 -1.96 13.94 13.01
CA THR A 38 -2.81 12.88 13.56
C THR A 38 -4.28 13.15 13.24
N VAL A 39 -4.74 14.38 13.43
CA VAL A 39 -6.13 14.79 13.13
C VAL A 39 -6.42 14.61 11.65
N VAL A 40 -5.59 15.18 10.77
CA VAL A 40 -5.77 15.09 9.32
C VAL A 40 -5.77 13.63 8.86
N TYR A 41 -4.82 12.82 9.32
CA TYR A 41 -4.77 11.39 9.00
C TYR A 41 -6.02 10.64 9.46
N ARG A 42 -6.47 10.85 10.71
CA ARG A 42 -7.64 10.16 11.26
C ARG A 42 -8.91 10.50 10.50
N PHE A 43 -9.13 11.78 10.18
CA PHE A 43 -10.30 12.20 9.41
C PHE A 43 -10.25 11.70 7.97
N GLY A 44 -9.09 11.77 7.32
CA GLY A 44 -8.88 11.25 5.98
C GLY A 44 -9.14 9.73 5.92
N ALA A 45 -8.56 8.96 6.85
CA ALA A 45 -8.75 7.52 6.92
C ALA A 45 -10.22 7.13 7.16
N ARG A 46 -10.93 7.85 8.05
CA ARG A 46 -12.36 7.60 8.28
C ARG A 46 -13.20 7.87 7.04
N LEU A 47 -12.94 8.98 6.35
CA LEU A 47 -13.67 9.32 5.13
C LEU A 47 -13.42 8.29 4.02
N LEU A 48 -12.18 7.85 3.88
CA LEU A 48 -11.80 6.83 2.91
C LEU A 48 -12.47 5.49 3.21
N MET A 49 -12.40 5.01 4.46
CA MET A 49 -13.05 3.77 4.87
C MET A 49 -14.56 3.83 4.68
N PHE A 50 -15.18 4.97 4.95
CA PHE A 50 -16.61 5.18 4.68
C PHE A 50 -16.92 5.10 3.18
N ALA A 51 -16.09 5.72 2.34
CA ALA A 51 -16.26 5.68 0.88
C ALA A 51 -16.12 4.25 0.34
N ILE A 52 -15.08 3.51 0.76
CA ILE A 52 -14.85 2.09 0.39
C ILE A 52 -16.06 1.24 0.79
N ALA A 53 -16.48 1.31 2.05
CA ALA A 53 -17.60 0.52 2.55
C ALA A 53 -18.92 0.86 1.83
N ARG A 54 -19.15 2.13 1.53
CA ARG A 54 -20.34 2.57 0.80
C ARG A 54 -20.33 2.07 -0.64
N GLU A 55 -19.19 2.14 -1.33
CA GLU A 55 -19.07 1.70 -2.71
C GLU A 55 -19.22 0.18 -2.83
N SER A 56 -18.56 -0.60 -1.97
CA SER A 56 -18.76 -2.06 -1.89
C SER A 56 -20.23 -2.41 -1.69
N HIS A 57 -20.91 -1.71 -0.77
CA HIS A 57 -22.33 -1.96 -0.53
C HIS A 57 -23.21 -1.68 -1.76
N LEU A 58 -22.98 -0.56 -2.46
CA LEU A 58 -23.74 -0.20 -3.65
C LEU A 58 -23.54 -1.22 -4.77
N LEU A 59 -22.29 -1.57 -5.07
CA LEU A 59 -21.95 -2.58 -6.08
C LEU A 59 -22.60 -3.94 -5.75
N ARG A 60 -22.56 -4.35 -4.48
CA ARG A 60 -23.15 -5.61 -4.04
C ARG A 60 -24.67 -5.63 -4.19
N VAL A 61 -25.35 -4.53 -3.87
CA VAL A 61 -26.80 -4.39 -4.03
C VAL A 61 -27.19 -4.40 -5.51
N GLU A 62 -26.47 -3.66 -6.35
CA GLU A 62 -26.71 -3.61 -7.79
C GLU A 62 -26.52 -4.98 -8.45
N SER A 63 -25.41 -5.65 -8.16
CA SER A 63 -25.14 -6.99 -8.68
C SER A 63 -26.15 -8.01 -8.18
N SER A 64 -26.53 -7.98 -6.90
CA SER A 64 -27.54 -8.88 -6.34
C SER A 64 -28.90 -8.68 -7.01
N ALA A 65 -29.30 -7.42 -7.23
CA ALA A 65 -30.56 -7.10 -7.90
C ALA A 65 -30.58 -7.64 -9.33
N LYS A 66 -29.45 -7.53 -10.06
CA LYS A 66 -29.32 -8.05 -11.42
C LYS A 66 -29.28 -9.58 -11.49
N ILE A 67 -28.61 -10.24 -10.55
CA ILE A 67 -28.54 -11.71 -10.47
C ILE A 67 -29.90 -12.32 -10.12
N LEU A 68 -30.71 -11.63 -9.30
CA LEU A 68 -32.04 -12.08 -8.88
C LEU A 68 -33.17 -11.62 -9.82
N ASP A 69 -32.86 -10.88 -10.90
CA ASP A 69 -33.86 -10.41 -11.86
C ASP A 69 -34.52 -11.61 -12.57
N PRO A 70 -35.87 -11.69 -12.65
CA PRO A 70 -36.58 -12.75 -13.36
C PRO A 70 -36.23 -12.89 -14.84
N LEU A 71 -35.78 -11.79 -15.49
CA LEU A 71 -35.30 -11.81 -16.88
C LEU A 71 -33.89 -12.40 -17.00
N GLY A 72 -33.21 -12.58 -15.87
CA GLY A 72 -32.04 -13.42 -15.69
C GLY A 72 -30.77 -12.97 -16.40
N ILE A 73 -29.67 -13.63 -16.05
CA ILE A 73 -28.41 -13.60 -16.77
C ILE A 73 -28.14 -15.04 -17.20
N GLU A 74 -27.84 -15.29 -18.48
CA GLU A 74 -27.40 -16.63 -18.92
C GLU A 74 -25.95 -16.85 -18.47
N THR A 75 -25.73 -17.92 -17.71
CA THR A 75 -24.46 -18.20 -17.05
C THR A 75 -24.41 -19.67 -16.61
N ASP A 76 -23.21 -20.26 -16.66
CA ASP A 76 -22.96 -21.65 -16.23
C ASP A 76 -22.87 -21.80 -14.70
N TYR A 77 -22.79 -20.69 -13.97
CA TYR A 77 -22.62 -20.68 -12.52
C TYR A 77 -23.94 -20.77 -11.76
N LYS A 78 -23.89 -21.38 -10.56
CA LYS A 78 -25.05 -21.39 -9.65
C LYS A 78 -25.28 -20.00 -9.08
N VAL A 79 -26.54 -19.64 -8.81
CA VAL A 79 -26.91 -18.32 -8.24
C VAL A 79 -26.13 -17.99 -6.96
N GLY A 80 -26.01 -18.93 -6.03
CA GLY A 80 -25.24 -18.71 -4.80
C GLY A 80 -23.73 -18.55 -5.03
N GLU A 81 -23.20 -19.19 -6.06
CA GLU A 81 -21.79 -19.06 -6.46
C GLU A 81 -21.55 -17.68 -7.08
N LEU A 82 -22.43 -17.22 -7.97
CA LEU A 82 -22.39 -15.89 -8.57
C LEU A 82 -22.52 -14.77 -7.55
N LEU A 83 -23.42 -14.92 -6.57
CA LEU A 83 -23.57 -13.93 -5.49
C LEU A 83 -22.31 -13.86 -4.63
N SER A 84 -21.65 -14.99 -4.38
CA SER A 84 -20.39 -15.03 -3.64
C SER A 84 -19.26 -14.35 -4.41
N ILE A 85 -19.05 -14.73 -5.67
CA ILE A 85 -18.02 -14.14 -6.55
C ILE A 85 -18.25 -12.64 -6.69
N SER A 86 -19.48 -12.22 -7.03
CA SER A 86 -19.77 -10.80 -7.21
C SER A 86 -19.67 -10.00 -5.91
N SER A 87 -19.89 -10.62 -4.75
CA SER A 87 -19.70 -9.97 -3.45
C SER A 87 -18.23 -9.73 -3.15
N ASP A 88 -17.38 -10.72 -3.44
CA ASP A 88 -15.92 -10.63 -3.29
C ASP A 88 -15.36 -9.57 -4.26
N ASP A 89 -15.78 -9.61 -5.52
CA ASP A 89 -15.37 -8.63 -6.53
C ASP A 89 -15.80 -7.21 -6.14
N ALA A 90 -17.00 -7.03 -5.56
CA ALA A 90 -17.46 -5.74 -5.08
C ALA A 90 -16.57 -5.19 -3.95
N ASP A 91 -16.08 -6.06 -3.05
CA ASP A 91 -15.12 -5.67 -2.01
C ASP A 91 -13.77 -5.28 -2.63
N GLU A 92 -13.21 -6.13 -3.49
CA GLU A 92 -11.91 -5.91 -4.14
C GLU A 92 -11.90 -4.60 -4.98
N VAL A 93 -12.96 -4.37 -5.77
CA VAL A 93 -13.11 -3.16 -6.59
C VAL A 93 -13.23 -1.91 -5.73
N SER A 94 -13.98 -1.97 -4.62
CA SER A 94 -14.12 -0.81 -3.74
C SER A 94 -12.79 -0.40 -3.10
N TYR A 95 -11.90 -1.36 -2.84
CA TYR A 95 -10.55 -1.11 -2.31
C TYR A 95 -9.66 -0.30 -3.26
N LEU A 96 -10.00 -0.23 -4.57
CA LEU A 96 -9.27 0.62 -5.50
C LEU A 96 -9.26 2.10 -5.08
N LEU A 97 -10.28 2.53 -4.32
CA LEU A 97 -10.35 3.88 -3.77
C LEU A 97 -9.18 4.20 -2.82
N ASP A 98 -8.53 3.20 -2.19
CA ASP A 98 -7.33 3.42 -1.35
C ASP A 98 -6.11 3.86 -2.16
N TYR A 99 -6.00 3.47 -3.43
CA TYR A 99 -4.86 3.85 -4.26
C TYR A 99 -4.83 5.33 -4.56
N VAL A 100 -5.98 6.00 -4.67
CA VAL A 100 -6.07 7.43 -5.00
C VAL A 100 -5.31 8.30 -3.98
N PRO A 101 -5.64 8.30 -2.68
CA PRO A 101 -4.92 9.09 -1.69
C PRO A 101 -3.46 8.65 -1.54
N ARG A 102 -3.15 7.36 -1.74
CA ARG A 102 -1.77 6.85 -1.70
C ARG A 102 -0.92 7.42 -2.84
N ILE A 103 -1.43 7.42 -4.07
CA ILE A 103 -0.74 7.98 -5.25
C ILE A 103 -0.60 9.48 -5.09
N VAL A 104 -1.68 10.19 -4.74
CA VAL A 104 -1.64 11.64 -4.52
C VAL A 104 -0.64 11.99 -3.41
N GLY A 105 -0.68 11.27 -2.29
CA GLY A 105 0.27 11.45 -1.18
C GLY A 105 1.71 11.20 -1.58
N ALA A 106 1.98 10.16 -2.38
CA ALA A 106 3.31 9.86 -2.90
C ALA A 106 3.82 10.97 -3.85
N VAL A 107 2.97 11.46 -4.76
CA VAL A 107 3.32 12.53 -5.70
C VAL A 107 3.57 13.83 -4.95
N VAL A 108 2.63 14.27 -4.12
CA VAL A 108 2.75 15.51 -3.33
C VAL A 108 3.95 15.43 -2.39
N GLY A 109 4.11 14.31 -1.69
CA GLY A 109 5.24 14.08 -0.79
C GLY A 109 6.58 14.18 -1.52
N THR A 110 6.69 13.57 -2.70
CA THR A 110 7.90 13.62 -3.54
C THR A 110 8.18 15.03 -4.03
N VAL A 111 7.18 15.72 -4.57
CA VAL A 111 7.32 17.10 -5.09
C VAL A 111 7.74 18.06 -3.97
N VAL A 112 7.06 18.01 -2.82
CA VAL A 112 7.37 18.88 -1.67
C VAL A 112 8.76 18.56 -1.12
N CYS A 113 9.13 17.28 -1.03
CA CYS A 113 10.46 16.87 -0.60
C CYS A 113 11.55 17.41 -1.55
N GLY A 114 11.36 17.22 -2.86
CA GLY A 114 12.27 17.71 -3.88
C GLY A 114 12.42 19.23 -3.84
N ALA A 115 11.31 19.97 -3.76
CA ALA A 115 11.31 21.43 -3.67
C ALA A 115 12.08 21.92 -2.43
N VAL A 116 11.86 21.31 -1.27
CA VAL A 116 12.59 21.62 -0.03
C VAL A 116 14.08 21.35 -0.20
N LEU A 117 14.49 20.18 -0.71
CA LEU A 117 15.90 19.86 -0.87
C LEU A 117 16.61 20.80 -1.85
N LEU A 118 15.96 21.12 -2.98
CA LEU A 118 16.50 22.08 -3.96
C LEU A 118 16.63 23.49 -3.38
N SER A 119 15.71 23.90 -2.49
CA SER A 119 15.77 25.19 -1.80
C SER A 119 16.91 25.28 -0.79
N ILE A 120 17.31 24.14 -0.20
CA ILE A 120 18.42 24.08 0.76
C ILE A 120 19.76 24.04 0.03
N HIS A 121 19.93 23.11 -0.91
CA HIS A 121 21.18 22.97 -1.66
C HIS A 121 20.96 22.26 -3.01
N LEU A 122 21.09 23.02 -4.10
CA LEU A 122 20.74 22.56 -5.45
C LEU A 122 21.47 21.27 -5.89
N PRO A 123 22.81 21.13 -5.75
CA PRO A 123 23.50 19.89 -6.10
C PRO A 123 23.01 18.66 -5.33
N LEU A 124 22.73 18.80 -4.03
CA LEU A 124 22.26 17.70 -3.18
C LEU A 124 20.83 17.31 -3.55
N GLY A 125 19.97 18.29 -3.79
CA GLY A 125 18.60 18.08 -4.24
C GLY A 125 18.54 17.31 -5.56
N LEU A 126 19.34 17.72 -6.56
CA LEU A 126 19.42 17.03 -7.86
C LEU A 126 19.97 15.61 -7.72
N MET A 127 21.00 15.41 -6.91
CA MET A 127 21.57 14.07 -6.67
C MET A 127 20.50 13.12 -6.12
N VAL A 128 19.70 13.54 -5.14
CA VAL A 128 18.64 12.71 -4.55
C VAL A 128 17.49 12.49 -5.55
N LEU A 129 17.07 13.57 -6.23
CA LEU A 129 15.93 13.52 -7.16
C LEU A 129 16.20 12.63 -8.38
N ILE A 130 17.46 12.47 -8.78
CA ILE A 130 17.87 11.57 -9.87
C ILE A 130 18.27 10.19 -9.33
N GLY A 131 19.07 10.15 -8.26
CA GLY A 131 19.62 8.92 -7.70
C GLY A 131 18.54 7.95 -7.22
N VAL A 132 17.50 8.46 -6.54
CA VAL A 132 16.41 7.62 -6.04
C VAL A 132 15.63 6.95 -7.19
N PRO A 133 15.13 7.66 -8.20
CA PRO A 133 14.49 7.02 -9.36
C PRO A 133 15.39 6.01 -10.07
N VAL A 134 16.68 6.28 -10.23
CA VAL A 134 17.63 5.34 -10.87
C VAL A 134 17.73 4.04 -10.08
N VAL A 135 17.85 4.11 -8.76
CA VAL A 135 17.90 2.92 -7.90
C VAL A 135 16.59 2.16 -7.93
N VAL A 136 15.45 2.86 -7.82
CA VAL A 136 14.11 2.25 -7.89
C VAL A 136 13.88 1.57 -9.23
N PHE A 137 14.27 2.21 -10.33
CA PHE A 137 14.17 1.66 -11.67
C PHE A 137 15.04 0.41 -11.84
N GLY A 138 16.28 0.44 -11.36
CA GLY A 138 17.15 -0.74 -11.33
C GLY A 138 16.55 -1.90 -10.54
N LEU A 139 15.95 -1.61 -9.38
CA LEU A 139 15.26 -2.60 -8.56
C LEU A 139 14.03 -3.17 -9.27
N GLN A 140 13.19 -2.33 -9.88
CA GLN A 140 12.00 -2.76 -10.62
C GLN A 140 12.33 -3.63 -11.83
N LEU A 141 13.45 -3.39 -12.51
CA LEU A 141 13.91 -4.24 -13.61
C LEU A 141 14.40 -5.61 -13.11
N THR A 142 15.05 -5.63 -11.95
CA THR A 142 15.66 -6.85 -11.41
C THR A 142 14.65 -7.73 -10.67
N ALA A 143 13.65 -7.14 -10.02
CA ALA A 143 12.61 -7.83 -9.27
C ALA A 143 11.86 -8.93 -10.04
N PRO A 144 11.35 -8.72 -11.28
CA PRO A 144 10.65 -9.78 -12.02
C PRO A 144 11.58 -10.92 -12.44
N MET A 145 12.86 -10.65 -12.68
CA MET A 145 13.84 -11.70 -12.96
C MET A 145 14.04 -12.61 -11.75
N ILE A 146 14.12 -12.02 -10.56
CA ILE A 146 14.25 -12.76 -9.31
C ILE A 146 12.97 -13.54 -9.02
N ALA A 147 11.80 -12.91 -9.18
CA ALA A 147 10.51 -13.54 -8.93
C ALA A 147 10.29 -14.80 -9.77
N ARG A 148 10.56 -14.73 -11.08
CA ARG A 148 10.49 -15.91 -11.98
C ARG A 148 11.40 -17.03 -11.51
N ARG A 149 12.62 -16.70 -11.09
CA ARG A 149 13.59 -17.70 -10.63
C ARG A 149 13.17 -18.37 -9.32
N VAL A 150 12.47 -17.64 -8.45
CA VAL A 150 11.89 -18.17 -7.22
C VAL A 150 10.69 -19.06 -7.53
N GLU A 151 9.81 -18.67 -8.47
CA GLU A 151 8.68 -19.49 -8.92
C GLU A 151 9.15 -20.83 -9.50
N ASP A 152 10.17 -20.81 -10.35
CA ASP A 152 10.77 -22.03 -10.92
C ASP A 152 11.28 -22.97 -9.82
N GLN A 153 11.98 -22.43 -8.82
CA GLN A 153 12.48 -23.19 -7.67
C GLN A 153 11.35 -23.76 -6.81
N GLN A 154 10.28 -23.00 -6.58
CA GLN A 154 9.12 -23.47 -5.82
C GLN A 154 8.36 -24.58 -6.56
N ALA A 155 8.25 -24.49 -7.89
CA ALA A 155 7.62 -25.53 -8.70
C ALA A 155 8.40 -26.86 -8.65
N GLU A 156 9.73 -26.78 -8.65
CA GLU A 156 10.60 -27.95 -8.57
C GLU A 156 10.54 -28.63 -7.18
N ILE A 157 10.55 -27.83 -6.10
CA ILE A 157 10.35 -28.32 -4.73
C ILE A 157 8.96 -28.95 -4.56
N GLY A 158 7.92 -28.33 -5.12
CA GLY A 158 6.55 -28.85 -5.09
C GLY A 158 6.43 -30.22 -5.76
N ARG A 159 7.07 -30.40 -6.93
CA ARG A 159 7.14 -31.70 -7.60
C ARG A 159 7.88 -32.76 -6.79
N ALA A 160 9.03 -32.41 -6.20
CA ALA A 160 9.80 -33.34 -5.39
C ALA A 160 9.01 -33.80 -4.15
N THR A 161 8.27 -32.87 -3.53
CA THR A 161 7.41 -33.18 -2.38
C THR A 161 6.24 -34.06 -2.78
N ALA A 162 5.56 -33.77 -3.89
CA ALA A 162 4.49 -34.61 -4.42
C ALA A 162 4.96 -36.04 -4.71
N LEU A 163 6.11 -36.20 -5.36
CA LEU A 163 6.70 -37.52 -5.63
C LEU A 163 7.06 -38.28 -4.34
N ALA A 164 7.60 -37.60 -3.33
CA ALA A 164 7.89 -38.22 -2.04
C ALA A 164 6.61 -38.67 -1.32
N THR A 165 5.55 -37.87 -1.37
CA THR A 165 4.23 -38.23 -0.84
C THR A 165 3.66 -39.45 -1.56
N ASP A 166 3.74 -39.49 -2.89
CA ASP A 166 3.26 -40.62 -3.69
C ASP A 166 4.03 -41.92 -3.38
N LEU A 167 5.35 -41.85 -3.20
CA LEU A 167 6.18 -43.01 -2.82
C LEU A 167 5.82 -43.57 -1.42
N ILE A 168 5.56 -42.69 -0.45
CA ILE A 168 5.16 -43.10 0.91
C ILE A 168 3.73 -43.65 0.92
N SER A 169 2.83 -43.05 0.13
CA SER A 169 1.43 -43.47 0.01
C SER A 169 1.28 -44.79 -0.76
N GLY A 170 2.13 -44.99 -1.78
CA GLY A 170 2.14 -46.18 -2.65
C GLY A 170 2.73 -47.44 -2.02
N GLN A 171 3.29 -47.39 -0.80
CA GLN A 171 3.73 -48.61 -0.09
C GLN A 171 2.59 -49.34 0.65
N ARG A 172 1.48 -48.67 0.98
CA ARG A 172 0.35 -49.31 1.69
C ARG A 172 -0.40 -50.39 0.87
N PRO A 173 -0.56 -50.28 -0.46
CA PRO A 173 -1.20 -51.34 -1.26
C PRO A 173 -0.34 -52.61 -1.45
N LEU A 174 0.95 -52.58 -1.13
CA LEU A 174 1.88 -53.71 -1.36
C LEU A 174 2.23 -54.50 -0.08
N GLN A 175 1.76 -54.04 1.09
CA GLN A 175 1.95 -54.71 2.38
C GLN A 175 0.66 -55.34 2.95
N GLY A 176 -0.40 -55.42 2.14
CA GLY A 176 -1.63 -56.17 2.42
C GLY A 176 -1.78 -57.34 1.46
#